data_AF-A0A4Q5SJC1-F1
#
_entry.id   AF-A0A4Q5SJC1-F1
#
_cell.length_a   1.000
_cell.length_b   1.000
_cell.length_c   1.000
_cell.angle_alpha   90.00
_cell.angle_beta   90.00
_cell.angle_gamma   90.00
#
_symmetry.space_group_name_H-M   'P 1'
#
loop_
_entity.id
_entity.type
_entity.pdbx_description
1 polymer ?
#
loop_
_entity_poly.entity_id
_entity_poly.type
_entity_poly.pdbx_seq_one_letter_code
_entity_poly.pdbx_strand_id
1 'polypeptide(L)'
;MKLRLFSLIAAALMLGAAASPGKPVRDGQRIEWTMGEGRKVYRLGDLTAVFDRVQCAPLGEECEDGDVEPVLMITRADGASVKLDGSPMQNILMLGRLSKDGPVIAFFQDYTGGMHCCQRMRVVTQAGDALKVAELGGYDGAEIGWPRDVDGDGTRDFVVSDDRFLYAFESYAASVAPPKVLNVVDGAVRDVSANPGYAKIFEKAAASARKACIGEEYPNGSCAAWAAAAARLGTLDAVWPVILAEYRKDPAFWPDRCKVDRNEDGICPEGQLIEYPDYPAGLRAFLVETGYIPAA
;
A
#
# COMPACT_ATOMS: atom_id res chain seq x y z
N MET A 1 -67.14 36.47 29.69
CA MET A 1 -66.83 36.51 28.23
C MET A 1 -65.31 36.50 28.11
N LYS A 2 -64.71 35.41 27.59
CA LYS A 2 -63.28 35.09 27.70
C LYS A 2 -62.44 35.90 26.70
N LEU A 3 -61.41 36.60 27.20
CA LEU A 3 -60.36 37.26 26.42
C LEU A 3 -59.42 36.19 25.83
N ARG A 4 -59.27 36.13 24.50
CA ARG A 4 -58.33 35.23 23.83
C ARG A 4 -56.98 35.93 23.65
N LEU A 5 -55.95 35.35 24.26
CA LEU A 5 -54.55 35.73 24.14
C LEU A 5 -54.02 35.20 22.79
N PHE A 6 -53.59 36.08 21.89
CA PHE A 6 -52.85 35.69 20.69
C PHE A 6 -51.39 35.41 21.07
N SER A 7 -50.96 34.15 20.96
CA SER A 7 -49.53 33.79 21.00
C SER A 7 -48.92 33.99 19.61
N LEU A 8 -47.98 34.92 19.52
CA LEU A 8 -47.06 35.05 18.39
C LEU A 8 -46.01 33.94 18.49
N ILE A 9 -46.05 32.98 17.55
CA ILE A 9 -44.99 31.99 17.38
C ILE A 9 -43.86 32.68 16.61
N ALA A 10 -42.74 32.91 17.29
CA ALA A 10 -41.49 33.32 16.65
C ALA A 10 -40.86 32.09 15.99
N ALA A 11 -40.81 32.07 14.66
CA ALA A 11 -40.05 31.08 13.92
C ALA A 11 -38.56 31.46 13.97
N ALA A 12 -37.78 30.72 14.76
CA ALA A 12 -36.32 30.81 14.74
C ALA A 12 -35.80 30.12 13.46
N LEU A 13 -35.32 30.92 12.51
CA LEU A 13 -34.51 30.44 11.40
C LEU A 13 -33.18 29.92 11.97
N MET A 14 -33.05 28.60 12.11
CA MET A 14 -31.77 27.93 12.27
C MET A 14 -31.00 28.08 10.94
N LEU A 15 -30.11 29.07 10.86
CA LEU A 15 -29.07 29.08 9.82
C LEU A 15 -28.13 27.91 10.10
N GLY A 16 -28.34 26.79 9.40
CA GLY A 16 -27.34 25.72 9.33
C GLY A 16 -26.04 26.33 8.84
N ALA A 17 -24.95 26.14 9.61
CA ALA A 17 -23.62 26.57 9.20
C ALA A 17 -23.34 25.97 7.81
N ALA A 18 -23.27 26.82 6.79
CA ALA A 18 -22.93 26.39 5.44
C ALA A 18 -21.58 25.68 5.53
N ALA A 19 -21.57 24.38 5.18
CA ALA A 19 -20.35 23.59 5.15
C ALA A 19 -19.31 24.36 4.34
N SER A 20 -18.15 24.65 4.97
CA SER A 20 -17.09 25.41 4.32
C SER A 20 -16.77 24.78 2.96
N PRO A 21 -16.84 25.55 1.85
CA PRO A 21 -16.61 24.98 0.52
C PRO A 21 -15.19 24.46 0.49
N GLY A 22 -15.04 23.13 0.36
CA GLY A 22 -13.74 22.46 0.43
C GLY A 22 -12.68 23.10 -0.46
N LYS A 23 -11.42 23.10 -0.01
CA LYS A 23 -10.28 23.64 -0.76
C LYS A 23 -10.11 22.82 -2.05
N PRO A 24 -10.19 23.42 -3.25
CA PRO A 24 -9.91 22.71 -4.49
C PRO A 24 -8.43 22.31 -4.54
N VAL A 25 -8.15 21.11 -5.03
CA VAL A 25 -6.78 20.59 -5.21
C VAL A 25 -6.54 20.19 -6.66
N ARG A 26 -5.27 20.06 -7.05
CA ARG A 26 -4.87 19.61 -8.40
C ARG A 26 -4.78 18.08 -8.43
N ASP A 27 -4.87 17.51 -9.63
CA ASP A 27 -4.62 16.08 -9.86
C ASP A 27 -3.25 15.66 -9.31
N GLY A 28 -3.24 14.65 -8.44
CA GLY A 28 -2.04 14.14 -7.79
C GLY A 28 -1.38 15.12 -6.82
N GLN A 29 -2.05 16.20 -6.43
CA GLN A 29 -1.51 17.12 -5.43
C GLN A 29 -1.37 16.41 -4.10
N ARG A 30 -0.14 16.35 -3.59
CA ARG A 30 0.16 15.89 -2.25
C ARG A 30 -0.43 16.82 -1.19
N ILE A 31 -1.22 16.24 -0.29
CA ILE A 31 -1.83 16.89 0.86
C ILE A 31 -1.35 16.14 2.09
N GLU A 32 -0.56 16.80 2.91
CA GLU A 32 -0.20 16.28 4.23
C GLU A 32 -1.19 16.83 5.24
N TRP A 33 -1.58 16.00 6.20
CA TRP A 33 -2.45 16.39 7.28
C TRP A 33 -1.98 15.80 8.61
N THR A 34 -2.01 16.61 9.65
CA THR A 34 -1.74 16.20 11.04
C THR A 34 -2.89 16.58 11.95
N MET A 35 -3.03 15.88 13.08
CA MET A 35 -4.09 16.16 14.06
C MET A 35 -4.10 17.61 14.56
N GLY A 36 -2.96 18.29 14.58
CA GLY A 36 -2.84 19.70 14.99
C GLY A 36 -3.55 20.68 14.06
N GLU A 37 -3.82 20.29 12.82
CA GLU A 37 -4.47 21.16 11.83
C GLU A 37 -6.00 21.21 11.94
N GLY A 38 -6.58 20.30 12.74
CA GLY A 38 -8.02 20.16 12.91
C GLY A 38 -8.73 19.77 11.61
N ARG A 39 -10.05 20.01 11.56
CA ARG A 39 -10.88 19.62 10.41
C ARG A 39 -10.46 20.33 9.13
N LYS A 40 -10.17 19.57 8.07
CA LYS A 40 -9.84 20.09 6.73
C LYS A 40 -10.72 19.43 5.68
N VAL A 41 -11.14 20.22 4.69
CA VAL A 41 -11.96 19.73 3.58
C VAL A 41 -11.26 20.03 2.26
N TYR A 42 -11.07 19.02 1.43
CA TYR A 42 -10.47 19.09 0.11
C TYR A 42 -11.43 18.55 -0.94
N ARG A 43 -11.32 19.02 -2.19
CA ARG A 43 -12.18 18.56 -3.29
C ARG A 43 -11.46 18.48 -4.63
N LEU A 44 -11.80 17.48 -5.41
CA LEU A 44 -11.43 17.35 -6.81
C LEU A 44 -12.54 16.60 -7.56
N GLY A 45 -13.07 17.23 -8.62
CA GLY A 45 -14.19 16.66 -9.35
C GLY A 45 -15.42 16.46 -8.46
N ASP A 46 -15.91 15.22 -8.43
CA ASP A 46 -17.06 14.76 -7.65
C ASP A 46 -16.69 14.22 -6.27
N LEU A 47 -15.40 14.11 -5.93
CA LEU A 47 -14.93 13.66 -4.62
C LEU A 47 -14.66 14.84 -3.68
N THR A 48 -15.17 14.69 -2.45
CA THR A 48 -14.84 15.50 -1.29
C THR A 48 -14.12 14.63 -0.26
N ALA A 49 -12.99 15.11 0.23
CA ALA A 49 -12.22 14.50 1.29
C ALA A 49 -12.27 15.36 2.54
N VAL A 50 -12.65 14.77 3.68
CA VAL A 50 -12.69 15.45 4.97
C VAL A 50 -11.75 14.74 5.93
N PHE A 51 -10.67 15.42 6.29
CA PHE A 51 -9.89 15.04 7.46
C PHE A 51 -10.54 15.62 8.70
N ASP A 52 -10.67 14.79 9.74
CA ASP A 52 -11.16 15.20 11.04
C ASP A 52 -10.54 14.35 12.16
N ARG A 53 -10.86 14.73 13.39
CA ARG A 53 -10.56 13.98 14.61
C ARG A 53 -11.88 13.50 15.19
N VAL A 54 -12.05 12.20 15.36
CA VAL A 54 -13.22 11.65 16.04
C VAL A 54 -12.81 11.13 17.40
N GLN A 55 -13.67 11.29 18.38
CA GLN A 55 -13.43 10.71 19.70
C GLN A 55 -13.43 9.18 19.58
N CYS A 56 -12.40 8.56 20.15
CA CYS A 56 -12.24 7.11 20.24
C CYS A 56 -13.49 6.52 20.90
N ALA A 57 -14.05 5.45 20.33
CA ALA A 57 -15.22 4.82 20.93
C ALA A 57 -14.79 4.08 22.22
N PRO A 58 -15.48 4.23 23.36
CA PRO A 58 -15.02 3.72 24.67
C PRO A 58 -15.17 2.20 24.84
N LEU A 59 -15.00 1.40 23.78
CA LEU A 59 -15.23 -0.05 23.78
C LEU A 59 -13.99 -0.90 23.50
N GLY A 60 -12.79 -0.31 23.39
CA GLY A 60 -11.52 -1.01 23.26
C GLY A 60 -10.67 -0.90 24.53
N GLU A 61 -9.83 -1.89 24.81
CA GLU A 61 -8.86 -1.88 25.94
C GLU A 61 -7.79 -0.78 25.81
N GLU A 62 -7.74 -0.06 24.68
CA GLU A 62 -6.72 0.94 24.34
C GLU A 62 -7.22 2.40 24.20
N CYS A 63 -8.53 2.68 24.35
CA CYS A 63 -9.04 4.06 24.27
C CYS A 63 -9.28 4.63 25.68
N GLU A 64 -8.53 5.65 26.08
CA GLU A 64 -8.82 6.47 27.27
C GLU A 64 -9.86 7.56 26.96
N ASP A 65 -10.55 8.05 28.00
CA ASP A 65 -11.52 9.14 27.88
C ASP A 65 -10.85 10.42 27.34
N GLY A 66 -11.18 10.78 26.10
CA GLY A 66 -10.66 11.97 25.43
C GLY A 66 -9.68 11.67 24.31
N ASP A 67 -9.33 10.39 24.09
CA ASP A 67 -8.55 9.99 22.93
C ASP A 67 -9.29 10.32 21.63
N VAL A 68 -8.52 10.81 20.66
CA VAL A 68 -9.04 11.18 19.34
C VAL A 68 -8.28 10.44 18.27
N GLU A 69 -9.03 9.87 17.34
CA GLU A 69 -8.48 9.19 16.18
C GLU A 69 -8.56 10.09 14.95
N PRO A 70 -7.48 10.14 14.16
CA PRO A 70 -7.50 10.80 12.87
C PRO A 70 -8.33 9.98 11.90
N VAL A 71 -9.24 10.64 11.20
CA VAL A 71 -10.09 9.98 10.20
C VAL A 71 -10.14 10.77 8.92
N LEU A 72 -10.23 10.03 7.82
CA LEU A 72 -10.46 10.55 6.49
C LEU A 72 -11.80 10.02 5.98
N MET A 73 -12.76 10.92 5.76
CA MET A 73 -14.00 10.61 5.07
C MET A 73 -13.86 10.99 3.59
N ILE A 74 -14.08 10.05 2.68
CA ILE A 74 -14.21 10.31 1.25
C ILE A 74 -15.68 10.19 0.87
N THR A 75 -16.23 11.23 0.28
CA THR A 75 -17.64 11.31 -0.13
C THR A 75 -17.72 11.73 -1.60
N ARG A 76 -18.52 11.00 -2.37
CA ARG A 76 -18.88 11.35 -3.75
C ARG A 76 -20.13 12.23 -3.78
N ALA A 77 -20.31 13.00 -4.84
CA ALA A 77 -21.41 13.96 -5.00
C ALA A 77 -22.83 13.37 -4.86
N ASP A 78 -23.00 12.07 -5.12
CA ASP A 78 -24.26 11.35 -4.95
C ASP A 78 -24.51 10.85 -3.51
N GLY A 79 -23.58 11.12 -2.60
CA GLY A 79 -23.66 10.77 -1.19
C GLY A 79 -22.96 9.46 -0.81
N ALA A 80 -22.46 8.67 -1.76
CA ALA A 80 -21.68 7.49 -1.45
C ALA A 80 -20.41 7.89 -0.67
N SER A 81 -20.13 7.21 0.45
CA SER A 81 -19.00 7.57 1.31
C SER A 81 -18.28 6.37 1.90
N VAL A 82 -17.00 6.56 2.21
CA VAL A 82 -16.17 5.62 3.00
C VAL A 82 -15.40 6.39 4.05
N LYS A 83 -15.29 5.80 5.24
CA LYS A 83 -14.43 6.25 6.33
C LYS A 83 -13.14 5.43 6.30
N LEU A 84 -12.01 6.10 6.43
CA LEU A 84 -10.70 5.50 6.62
C LEU A 84 -10.12 6.01 7.93
N ASP A 85 -9.61 5.12 8.76
CA ASP A 85 -8.82 5.51 9.92
C ASP A 85 -7.42 5.90 9.45
N GLY A 86 -6.88 6.99 10.00
CA GLY A 86 -5.55 7.50 9.72
C GLY A 86 -4.54 7.14 10.80
N SER A 87 -3.44 7.90 10.83
CA SER A 87 -2.38 7.78 11.83
C SER A 87 -2.19 9.09 12.61
N PRO A 88 -1.94 9.06 13.91
CA PRO A 88 -1.66 10.28 14.67
C PRO A 88 -0.37 10.97 14.22
N MET A 89 0.52 10.25 13.54
CA MET A 89 1.85 10.73 13.16
C MET A 89 1.88 11.38 11.76
N GLN A 90 1.34 10.70 10.76
CA GLN A 90 1.42 11.17 9.38
C GLN A 90 0.25 10.65 8.54
N ASN A 91 -0.39 11.55 7.81
CA ASN A 91 -1.48 11.26 6.87
C ASN A 91 -1.22 12.00 5.57
N ILE A 92 -1.28 11.28 4.46
CA ILE A 92 -0.98 11.82 3.14
C ILE A 92 -2.10 11.43 2.20
N LEU A 93 -2.77 12.43 1.64
CA LEU A 93 -3.83 12.27 0.66
C LEU A 93 -3.39 12.85 -0.68
N MET A 94 -3.74 12.16 -1.75
CA MET A 94 -3.74 12.68 -3.10
C MET A 94 -5.08 12.34 -3.76
N LEU A 95 -5.65 13.31 -4.47
CA LEU A 95 -6.84 13.10 -5.30
C LEU A 95 -6.44 13.23 -6.77
N GLY A 96 -6.98 12.39 -7.64
CA GLY A 96 -6.69 12.47 -9.08
C GLY A 96 -7.29 11.31 -9.85
N ARG A 97 -6.95 11.18 -11.14
CA ARG A 97 -7.41 10.09 -12.00
C ARG A 97 -6.27 9.12 -12.32
N LEU A 98 -6.57 7.83 -12.30
CA LEU A 98 -5.63 6.79 -12.75
C LEU A 98 -5.52 6.70 -14.27
N SER A 99 -6.57 7.08 -15.00
CA SER A 99 -6.56 7.17 -16.46
C SER A 99 -7.21 8.46 -16.91
N LYS A 100 -6.97 8.88 -18.15
CA LYS A 100 -7.44 10.16 -18.69
C LYS A 100 -8.96 10.37 -18.51
N ASP A 101 -9.74 9.33 -18.79
CA ASP A 101 -11.21 9.36 -18.78
C ASP A 101 -11.81 8.62 -17.56
N GLY A 102 -10.97 8.06 -16.68
CA GLY A 102 -11.40 7.35 -15.48
C GLY A 102 -11.91 8.29 -14.38
N PRO A 103 -12.64 7.79 -13.37
CA PRO A 103 -13.16 8.60 -12.26
C PRO A 103 -12.03 9.20 -11.43
N VAL A 104 -12.35 10.24 -10.64
CA VAL A 104 -11.43 10.71 -9.59
C VAL A 104 -11.39 9.66 -8.50
N ILE A 105 -10.20 9.37 -7.99
CA ILE A 105 -9.93 8.46 -6.87
C ILE A 105 -9.23 9.22 -5.76
N ALA A 106 -9.23 8.65 -4.55
CA ALA A 106 -8.39 9.09 -3.46
C ALA A 106 -7.30 8.05 -3.18
N PHE A 107 -6.04 8.48 -3.19
CA PHE A 107 -4.92 7.67 -2.73
C PHE A 107 -4.49 8.18 -1.35
N PHE A 108 -4.58 7.30 -0.36
CA PHE A 108 -4.31 7.61 1.04
C PHE A 108 -3.15 6.76 1.56
N GLN A 109 -2.21 7.42 2.23
CA GLN A 109 -1.11 6.79 2.92
C GLN A 109 -1.05 7.29 4.36
N ASP A 110 -0.84 6.38 5.29
CA ASP A 110 -0.74 6.67 6.71
C ASP A 110 0.32 5.79 7.38
N TYR A 111 0.99 6.38 8.37
CA TYR A 111 2.06 5.71 9.08
C TYR A 111 1.50 4.71 10.11
N THR A 112 1.84 3.44 9.98
CA THR A 112 1.32 2.39 10.88
C THR A 112 2.15 2.22 12.16
N GLY A 113 3.30 2.87 12.27
CA GLY A 113 4.28 2.53 13.32
C GLY A 113 5.26 1.45 12.86
N GLY A 114 6.46 1.44 13.44
CA GLY A 114 7.51 0.46 13.13
C GLY A 114 8.89 1.09 12.99
N MET A 115 9.94 0.27 13.02
CA MET A 115 11.33 0.75 12.92
C MET A 115 11.79 1.04 11.48
N HIS A 116 10.99 0.67 10.48
CA HIS A 116 11.33 0.79 9.06
C HIS A 116 10.40 1.73 8.30
N CYS A 117 9.84 2.73 8.97
CA CYS A 117 8.97 3.75 8.36
C CYS A 117 7.64 3.23 7.79
N CYS A 118 7.13 2.09 8.27
CA CYS A 118 5.98 1.35 7.75
C CYS A 118 4.77 2.24 7.37
N GLN A 119 4.39 2.19 6.09
CA GLN A 119 3.27 2.91 5.50
C GLN A 119 2.17 1.96 5.10
N ARG A 120 0.93 2.26 5.47
CA ARG A 120 -0.25 1.62 4.88
C ARG A 120 -0.75 2.45 3.71
N MET A 121 -1.08 1.79 2.62
CA MET A 121 -1.47 2.41 1.36
C MET A 121 -2.84 1.92 0.91
N ARG A 122 -3.76 2.85 0.66
CA ARG A 122 -5.17 2.57 0.32
C ARG A 122 -5.66 3.46 -0.80
N VAL A 123 -6.45 2.89 -1.71
CA VAL A 123 -7.10 3.63 -2.79
C VAL A 123 -8.61 3.54 -2.64
N VAL A 124 -9.27 4.68 -2.53
CA VAL A 124 -10.73 4.79 -2.64
C VAL A 124 -11.08 5.05 -4.09
N THR A 125 -11.81 4.11 -4.70
CA THR A 125 -12.26 4.22 -6.08
C THR A 125 -13.73 3.83 -6.21
N GLN A 126 -14.33 4.20 -7.34
CA GLN A 126 -15.68 3.79 -7.68
C GLN A 126 -15.72 2.32 -8.12
N ALA A 127 -16.69 1.58 -7.58
CA ALA A 127 -17.05 0.24 -8.02
C ALA A 127 -18.58 0.18 -8.17
N GLY A 128 -19.08 0.41 -9.39
CA GLY A 128 -20.51 0.61 -9.64
C GLY A 128 -21.05 1.85 -8.92
N ASP A 129 -22.14 1.68 -8.17
CA ASP A 129 -22.79 2.76 -7.41
C ASP A 129 -22.16 3.00 -6.03
N ALA A 130 -21.14 2.22 -5.64
CA ALA A 130 -20.46 2.38 -4.35
C ALA A 130 -19.04 2.94 -4.49
N LEU A 131 -18.54 3.51 -3.40
CA LEU A 131 -17.11 3.68 -3.19
C LEU A 131 -16.55 2.43 -2.53
N LYS A 132 -15.38 1.98 -2.99
CA LYS A 132 -14.67 0.82 -2.45
C LYS A 132 -13.24 1.20 -2.09
N VAL A 133 -12.76 0.64 -0.98
CA VAL A 133 -11.37 0.72 -0.58
C VAL A 133 -10.61 -0.47 -1.17
N ALA A 134 -9.60 -0.18 -1.97
CA ALA A 134 -8.63 -1.13 -2.45
C ALA A 134 -7.37 -1.01 -1.58
N GLU A 135 -7.10 -2.06 -0.79
CA GLU A 135 -5.90 -2.15 0.06
C GLU A 135 -4.68 -2.47 -0.82
N LEU A 136 -3.76 -1.52 -0.99
CA LEU A 136 -2.50 -1.78 -1.70
C LEU A 136 -1.57 -2.62 -0.82
N GLY A 137 -1.57 -2.36 0.49
CA GLY A 137 -0.79 -3.11 1.47
C GLY A 137 -0.09 -2.19 2.48
N GLY A 138 0.63 -2.83 3.41
CA GLY A 138 1.63 -2.20 4.25
C GLY A 138 3.01 -2.38 3.63
N TYR A 139 3.83 -1.33 3.68
CA TYR A 139 5.18 -1.32 3.10
C TYR A 139 6.19 -0.69 4.03
N ASP A 140 7.37 -1.30 4.14
CA ASP A 140 8.55 -0.72 4.75
C ASP A 140 9.14 0.36 3.80
N GLY A 141 9.67 1.42 4.40
CA GLY A 141 10.23 2.56 3.70
C GLY A 141 9.32 3.81 3.72
N ALA A 142 9.73 4.80 2.94
CA ALA A 142 9.02 6.06 2.85
C ALA A 142 7.73 5.95 2.02
N GLU A 143 6.85 6.92 2.19
CA GLU A 143 5.68 7.10 1.35
C GLU A 143 6.03 7.24 -0.14
N ILE A 144 5.09 6.89 -1.02
CA ILE A 144 5.24 7.09 -2.46
C ILE A 144 4.46 8.33 -2.94
N GLY A 145 4.89 8.85 -4.10
CA GLY A 145 4.17 9.92 -4.78
C GLY A 145 2.91 9.42 -5.48
N TRP A 146 2.26 10.34 -6.21
CA TRP A 146 1.15 9.98 -7.10
C TRP A 146 1.62 8.98 -8.17
N PRO A 147 0.85 7.93 -8.48
CA PRO A 147 1.23 6.93 -9.48
C PRO A 147 1.40 7.55 -10.87
N ARG A 148 2.14 6.84 -11.72
CA ARG A 148 2.54 7.29 -13.06
C ARG A 148 2.37 6.13 -14.03
N ASP A 149 2.03 6.46 -15.27
CA ASP A 149 1.93 5.49 -16.36
C ASP A 149 3.35 5.07 -16.78
N VAL A 150 3.76 3.87 -16.35
CA VAL A 150 5.12 3.35 -16.51
C VAL A 150 5.28 2.61 -17.84
N ASP A 151 4.26 1.85 -18.25
CA ASP A 151 4.30 1.07 -19.50
C ASP A 151 3.69 1.79 -20.71
N GLY A 152 3.03 2.92 -20.50
CA GLY A 152 2.46 3.77 -21.55
C GLY A 152 1.06 3.34 -21.99
N ASP A 153 0.35 2.53 -21.20
CA ASP A 153 -0.99 2.03 -21.54
C ASP A 153 -2.12 3.05 -21.28
N GLY A 154 -1.80 4.21 -20.72
CA GLY A 154 -2.73 5.28 -20.37
C GLY A 154 -3.34 5.15 -18.97
N THR A 155 -2.96 4.13 -18.20
CA THR A 155 -3.28 3.91 -16.80
C THR A 155 -2.04 4.14 -15.94
N ARG A 156 -2.21 4.82 -14.82
CA ARG A 156 -1.13 5.08 -13.87
C ARG A 156 -0.90 3.86 -12.98
N ASP A 157 0.36 3.48 -12.84
CA ASP A 157 0.79 2.35 -12.03
C ASP A 157 1.36 2.78 -10.68
N PHE A 158 1.03 2.01 -9.65
CA PHE A 158 1.69 2.09 -8.36
C PHE A 158 2.92 1.21 -8.39
N VAL A 159 4.09 1.81 -8.18
CA VAL A 159 5.36 1.09 -8.08
C VAL A 159 5.80 1.10 -6.63
N VAL A 160 5.87 -0.08 -6.04
CA VAL A 160 6.29 -0.33 -4.65
C VAL A 160 7.44 -1.34 -4.62
N SER A 161 8.05 -1.52 -3.46
CA SER A 161 8.98 -2.63 -3.22
C SER A 161 8.19 -3.91 -2.94
N ASP A 162 8.70 -5.06 -3.38
CA ASP A 162 8.15 -6.36 -2.97
C ASP A 162 8.73 -6.77 -1.62
N ASP A 163 8.12 -6.29 -0.55
CA ASP A 163 8.64 -6.42 0.81
C ASP A 163 8.72 -7.86 1.32
N ARG A 164 8.10 -8.80 0.62
CA ARG A 164 8.28 -10.24 0.87
C ARG A 164 9.75 -10.66 0.80
N PHE A 165 10.61 -9.92 0.09
CA PHE A 165 12.05 -10.17 0.04
C PHE A 165 12.82 -9.64 1.25
N LEU A 166 12.24 -8.72 2.02
CA LEU A 166 12.86 -8.19 3.24
C LEU A 166 12.86 -9.30 4.29
N TYR A 167 14.03 -9.53 4.91
CA TYR A 167 14.24 -10.64 5.85
C TYR A 167 14.10 -12.06 5.29
N ALA A 168 13.83 -12.23 3.99
CA ALA A 168 13.72 -13.57 3.41
C ALA A 168 15.10 -14.22 3.22
N PHE A 169 16.06 -13.45 2.70
CA PHE A 169 17.36 -14.00 2.29
C PHE A 169 18.57 -13.32 2.94
N GLU A 170 18.35 -12.28 3.73
CA GLU A 170 19.38 -11.63 4.54
C GLU A 170 18.72 -10.79 5.65
N SER A 171 19.51 -10.24 6.59
CA SER A 171 19.02 -9.17 7.46
C SER A 171 18.38 -8.01 6.66
N TYR A 172 17.50 -7.23 7.29
CA TYR A 172 16.87 -6.07 6.63
C TYR A 172 17.86 -5.14 5.94
N ALA A 173 18.96 -4.80 6.62
CA ALA A 173 19.96 -3.85 6.13
C ALA A 173 20.68 -4.33 4.86
N ALA A 174 20.73 -5.64 4.62
CA ALA A 174 21.32 -6.23 3.42
C ALA A 174 20.28 -6.95 2.54
N SER A 175 19.00 -6.77 2.83
CA SER A 175 17.91 -7.20 1.95
C SER A 175 17.81 -6.24 0.77
N VAL A 176 17.45 -6.79 -0.39
CA VAL A 176 17.11 -6.02 -1.58
C VAL A 176 15.75 -6.51 -2.05
N ALA A 177 14.79 -5.59 -2.18
CA ALA A 177 13.47 -5.90 -2.69
C ALA A 177 13.37 -5.52 -4.18
N PRO A 178 12.92 -6.43 -5.07
CA PRO A 178 12.62 -6.08 -6.44
C PRO A 178 11.37 -5.17 -6.50
N PRO A 179 11.19 -4.40 -7.59
CA PRO A 179 9.96 -3.63 -7.81
C PRO A 179 8.75 -4.54 -7.95
N LYS A 180 7.60 -4.08 -7.43
CA LYS A 180 6.27 -4.63 -7.67
C LYS A 180 5.39 -3.53 -8.26
N VAL A 181 4.69 -3.86 -9.33
CA VAL A 181 3.83 -2.93 -10.06
C VAL A 181 2.38 -3.34 -9.87
N LEU A 182 1.57 -2.40 -9.38
CA LEU A 182 0.17 -2.62 -9.02
C LEU A 182 -0.73 -1.67 -9.78
N ASN A 183 -1.83 -2.20 -10.31
CA ASN A 183 -2.94 -1.43 -10.83
C ASN A 183 -4.18 -1.59 -9.96
N VAL A 184 -5.02 -0.56 -9.94
CA VAL A 184 -6.33 -0.60 -9.28
C VAL A 184 -7.41 -0.58 -10.34
N VAL A 185 -8.11 -1.70 -10.51
CA VAL A 185 -9.15 -1.89 -11.51
C VAL A 185 -10.42 -2.36 -10.79
N ASP A 186 -11.53 -1.66 -11.02
CA ASP A 186 -12.85 -1.97 -10.42
C ASP A 186 -12.81 -2.16 -8.89
N GLY A 187 -12.02 -1.34 -8.20
CA GLY A 187 -11.86 -1.40 -6.75
C GLY A 187 -11.14 -2.66 -6.26
N ALA A 188 -10.30 -3.28 -7.09
CA ALA A 188 -9.41 -4.35 -6.71
C ALA A 188 -7.97 -4.04 -7.14
N VAL A 189 -7.02 -4.38 -6.27
CA VAL A 189 -5.59 -4.30 -6.60
C VAL A 189 -5.20 -5.52 -7.43
N ARG A 190 -4.42 -5.29 -8.49
CA ARG A 190 -3.89 -6.30 -9.38
C ARG A 190 -2.38 -6.15 -9.47
N ASP A 191 -1.65 -7.22 -9.17
CA ASP A 191 -0.23 -7.29 -9.48
C ASP A 191 -0.07 -7.49 -10.99
N VAL A 192 0.50 -6.49 -11.65
CA VAL A 192 0.71 -6.44 -13.09
C VAL A 192 2.20 -6.54 -13.44
N SER A 193 3.06 -6.83 -12.45
CA SER A 193 4.53 -6.88 -12.59
C SER A 193 5.03 -7.81 -13.70
N ALA A 194 4.23 -8.80 -14.10
CA ALA A 194 4.57 -9.74 -15.18
C ALA A 194 4.36 -9.18 -16.60
N ASN A 195 3.72 -8.01 -16.76
CA ASN A 195 3.49 -7.41 -18.07
C ASN A 195 4.85 -6.98 -18.70
N PRO A 196 5.17 -7.41 -19.94
CA PRO A 196 6.38 -7.02 -20.65
C PRO A 196 6.60 -5.51 -20.81
N GLY A 197 5.53 -4.70 -20.74
CA GLY A 197 5.60 -3.24 -20.74
C GLY A 197 6.48 -2.67 -19.61
N TYR A 198 6.62 -3.40 -18.49
CA TYR A 198 7.47 -3.02 -17.37
C TYR A 198 8.92 -3.51 -17.47
N ALA A 199 9.37 -4.08 -18.61
CA ALA A 199 10.72 -4.61 -18.75
C ALA A 199 11.82 -3.62 -18.30
N LYS A 200 11.69 -2.33 -18.64
CA LYS A 200 12.68 -1.31 -18.29
C LYS A 200 12.90 -1.14 -16.78
N ILE A 201 11.84 -1.27 -15.97
CA ILE A 201 12.01 -1.16 -14.51
C ILE A 201 12.73 -2.39 -13.96
N PHE A 202 12.45 -3.58 -14.51
CA PHE A 202 13.13 -4.81 -14.13
C PHE A 202 14.56 -4.90 -14.66
N GLU A 203 14.88 -4.34 -15.82
CA GLU A 203 16.25 -4.21 -16.33
C GLU A 203 17.10 -3.38 -15.36
N LYS A 204 16.58 -2.23 -14.90
CA LYS A 204 17.25 -1.38 -13.92
C LYS A 204 17.42 -2.10 -12.58
N ALA A 205 16.37 -2.79 -12.11
CA ALA A 205 16.41 -3.55 -10.86
C ALA A 205 17.43 -4.69 -10.95
N ALA A 206 17.40 -5.47 -12.03
CA ALA A 206 18.33 -6.57 -12.28
C ALA A 206 19.79 -6.07 -12.35
N ALA A 207 20.05 -4.95 -13.02
CA ALA A 207 21.40 -4.38 -13.09
C ALA A 207 21.93 -3.97 -11.71
N SER A 208 21.09 -3.31 -10.90
CA SER A 208 21.44 -2.91 -9.53
C SER A 208 21.67 -4.12 -8.63
N ALA A 209 20.72 -5.07 -8.63
CA ALA A 209 20.77 -6.28 -7.81
C ALA A 209 21.94 -7.19 -8.22
N ARG A 210 22.23 -7.32 -9.52
CA ARG A 210 23.40 -8.04 -10.02
C ARG A 210 24.70 -7.48 -9.46
N LYS A 211 24.86 -6.16 -9.48
CA LYS A 211 26.06 -5.50 -8.97
C LYS A 211 26.27 -5.80 -7.49
N ALA A 212 25.20 -5.83 -6.70
CA ALA A 212 25.28 -6.14 -5.27
C ALA A 212 25.38 -7.65 -4.98
N CYS A 213 24.83 -8.51 -5.84
CA CYS A 213 25.01 -9.97 -5.75
C CYS A 213 26.47 -10.35 -6.02
N ILE A 214 27.11 -9.70 -7.00
CA ILE A 214 28.50 -9.95 -7.37
C ILE A 214 29.41 -8.95 -6.64
N GLY A 215 29.96 -9.36 -5.49
CA GLY A 215 31.05 -8.63 -4.83
C GLY A 215 30.71 -7.89 -3.53
N GLU A 216 29.52 -8.10 -2.96
CA GLU A 216 29.21 -7.68 -1.59
C GLU A 216 29.44 -8.82 -0.58
N GLU A 217 29.65 -8.47 0.68
CA GLU A 217 29.84 -9.43 1.79
C GLU A 217 28.55 -10.21 2.15
N TYR A 218 27.39 -9.63 1.83
CA TYR A 218 26.05 -10.16 2.14
C TYR A 218 25.21 -10.29 0.85
N PRO A 219 25.57 -11.22 -0.07
CA PRO A 219 25.02 -11.22 -1.42
C PRO A 219 23.60 -11.80 -1.52
N ASN A 220 23.15 -12.60 -0.54
CA ASN A 220 21.95 -13.44 -0.66
C ASN A 220 20.66 -12.66 -0.94
N GLY A 221 20.44 -11.53 -0.28
CA GLY A 221 19.30 -10.64 -0.55
C GLY A 221 19.35 -10.07 -1.97
N SER A 222 20.52 -9.61 -2.39
CA SER A 222 20.75 -9.06 -3.74
C SER A 222 20.62 -10.12 -4.83
N CYS A 223 21.11 -11.33 -4.60
CA CYS A 223 20.98 -12.44 -5.54
C CYS A 223 19.52 -12.89 -5.68
N ALA A 224 18.73 -12.86 -4.60
CA ALA A 224 17.31 -13.17 -4.64
C ALA A 224 16.54 -12.12 -5.45
N ALA A 225 16.82 -10.84 -5.22
CA ALA A 225 16.24 -9.75 -5.99
C ALA A 225 16.63 -9.81 -7.48
N TRP A 226 17.88 -10.19 -7.78
CA TRP A 226 18.34 -10.37 -9.15
C TRP A 226 17.62 -11.52 -9.84
N ALA A 227 17.45 -12.67 -9.17
CA ALA A 227 16.65 -13.79 -9.69
C ALA A 227 15.22 -13.35 -10.00
N ALA A 228 14.58 -12.63 -9.09
CA ALA A 228 13.21 -12.14 -9.25
C ALA A 228 13.07 -11.20 -10.45
N ALA A 229 13.96 -10.21 -10.57
CA ALA A 229 13.96 -9.30 -11.72
C ALA A 229 14.27 -10.04 -13.04
N ALA A 230 15.20 -10.99 -13.03
CA ALA A 230 15.51 -11.82 -14.20
C ALA A 230 14.32 -12.72 -14.60
N ALA A 231 13.55 -13.23 -13.64
CA ALA A 231 12.32 -13.98 -13.90
C ALA A 231 11.28 -13.12 -14.63
N ARG A 232 11.08 -11.86 -14.21
CA ARG A 232 10.20 -10.90 -14.91
C ARG A 232 10.68 -10.56 -16.32
N LEU A 233 11.98 -10.66 -16.58
CA LEU A 233 12.59 -10.46 -17.90
C LEU A 233 12.67 -11.73 -18.75
N GLY A 234 12.27 -12.90 -18.23
CA GLY A 234 12.43 -14.18 -18.91
C GLY A 234 13.89 -14.64 -19.07
N THR A 235 14.81 -14.14 -18.23
CA THR A 235 16.26 -14.41 -18.29
C THR A 235 16.79 -15.18 -17.08
N LEU A 236 15.91 -15.71 -16.22
CA LEU A 236 16.29 -16.42 -14.99
C LEU A 236 17.31 -17.55 -15.26
N ASP A 237 17.06 -18.40 -16.25
CA ASP A 237 17.94 -19.54 -16.58
C ASP A 237 19.36 -19.11 -16.96
N ALA A 238 19.50 -17.94 -17.58
CA ALA A 238 20.80 -17.40 -17.98
C ALA A 238 21.60 -16.87 -16.78
N VAL A 239 20.92 -16.33 -15.76
CA VAL A 239 21.57 -15.74 -14.58
C VAL A 239 21.74 -16.74 -13.43
N TRP A 240 20.92 -17.79 -13.40
CA TRP A 240 20.91 -18.77 -12.32
C TRP A 240 22.29 -19.37 -12.02
N PRO A 241 23.09 -19.82 -13.01
CA PRO A 241 24.44 -20.35 -12.74
C PRO A 241 25.37 -19.34 -12.07
N VAL A 242 25.21 -18.04 -12.34
CA VAL A 242 26.00 -16.99 -11.70
C VAL A 242 25.55 -16.82 -10.25
N ILE A 243 24.24 -16.79 -9.99
CA ILE A 243 23.70 -16.74 -8.64
C ILE A 243 24.20 -17.91 -7.79
N LEU A 244 24.24 -19.13 -8.36
CA LEU A 244 24.77 -20.32 -7.69
C LEU A 244 26.27 -20.23 -7.37
N ALA A 245 27.03 -19.42 -8.10
CA ALA A 245 28.45 -19.21 -7.85
C ALA A 245 28.72 -18.14 -6.77
N GLU A 246 27.82 -17.17 -6.62
CA GLU A 246 28.03 -15.98 -5.78
C GLU A 246 27.33 -16.04 -4.42
N TYR A 247 26.25 -16.82 -4.28
CA TYR A 247 25.51 -16.85 -3.02
C TYR A 247 26.39 -17.36 -1.86
N ARG A 248 26.10 -16.83 -0.67
CA ARG A 248 26.78 -17.20 0.57
C ARG A 248 26.03 -18.33 1.26
N LYS A 249 26.75 -19.41 1.54
CA LYS A 249 26.23 -20.60 2.23
C LYS A 249 26.03 -20.39 3.73
N ASP A 250 26.94 -19.62 4.35
CA ASP A 250 26.99 -19.42 5.79
C ASP A 250 26.93 -17.92 6.16
N PRO A 251 26.08 -17.51 7.12
CA PRO A 251 25.09 -18.35 7.79
C PRO A 251 23.98 -18.80 6.84
N ALA A 252 23.40 -19.95 7.12
CA ALA A 252 22.22 -20.42 6.42
C ALA A 252 21.04 -19.48 6.70
N PHE A 253 20.67 -18.68 5.70
CA PHE A 253 19.60 -17.69 5.78
C PHE A 253 18.75 -17.74 4.51
N TRP A 254 17.60 -18.41 4.60
CA TRP A 254 16.57 -18.50 3.57
C TRP A 254 15.25 -18.92 4.23
N PRO A 255 14.08 -18.57 3.64
CA PRO A 255 12.82 -18.82 4.28
C PRO A 255 12.48 -20.32 4.22
N ASP A 256 11.89 -20.84 5.30
CA ASP A 256 11.19 -22.11 5.29
C ASP A 256 9.81 -21.95 4.63
N ARG A 257 9.03 -23.03 4.58
CA ARG A 257 7.61 -22.97 4.19
C ARG A 257 6.75 -23.76 5.15
N CYS A 258 5.49 -23.36 5.29
CA CYS A 258 4.47 -24.16 5.95
C CYS A 258 3.48 -24.73 4.92
N LYS A 259 3.11 -26.00 5.04
CA LYS A 259 2.09 -26.64 4.18
C LYS A 259 0.68 -26.09 4.38
N VAL A 260 0.45 -25.48 5.54
CA VAL A 260 -0.80 -24.87 5.98
C VAL A 260 -0.51 -23.46 6.46
N ASP A 261 -1.55 -22.65 6.65
CA ASP A 261 -1.39 -21.35 7.29
C ASP A 261 -0.77 -21.54 8.68
N ARG A 262 0.24 -20.70 8.97
CA ARG A 262 0.84 -20.62 10.30
C ARG A 262 -0.24 -20.18 11.31
N ASN A 263 -0.09 -20.58 12.56
CA ASN A 263 -1.02 -20.17 13.62
C ASN A 263 -0.93 -18.66 13.90
N GLU A 264 -1.74 -18.17 14.85
CA GLU A 264 -1.78 -16.75 15.24
C GLU A 264 -0.42 -16.21 15.71
N ASP A 265 0.44 -17.07 16.26
CA ASP A 265 1.81 -16.75 16.69
C ASP A 265 2.85 -16.80 15.56
N GLY A 266 2.43 -17.10 14.32
CA GLY A 266 3.32 -17.27 13.18
C GLY A 266 4.11 -18.59 13.19
N ILE A 267 3.73 -19.55 14.02
CA ILE A 267 4.37 -20.86 14.13
C ILE A 267 3.74 -21.84 13.14
N CYS A 268 4.58 -22.54 12.38
CA CYS A 268 4.11 -23.61 11.51
C CYS A 268 3.74 -24.85 12.36
N PRO A 269 2.53 -25.41 12.21
CA PRO A 269 2.13 -26.59 12.96
C PRO A 269 3.09 -27.77 12.78
N GLU A 270 3.17 -28.63 13.79
CA GLU A 270 4.07 -29.78 13.78
C GLU A 270 3.84 -30.68 12.55
N GLY A 271 4.93 -31.10 11.90
CA GLY A 271 4.90 -31.91 10.67
C GLY A 271 4.47 -31.15 9.39
N GLN A 272 4.12 -29.87 9.50
CA GLN A 272 3.76 -29.03 8.35
C GLN A 272 4.92 -28.19 7.83
N LEU A 273 6.03 -28.12 8.57
CA LEU A 273 7.22 -27.38 8.18
C LEU A 273 7.91 -28.06 6.99
N ILE A 274 8.31 -27.24 6.02
CA ILE A 274 9.15 -27.60 4.89
C ILE A 274 10.41 -26.77 5.02
N GLU A 275 11.51 -27.43 5.37
CA GLU A 275 12.84 -26.83 5.36
C GLU A 275 13.50 -27.08 4.01
N TYR A 276 14.21 -26.08 3.52
CA TYR A 276 15.00 -26.22 2.29
C TYR A 276 16.46 -26.50 2.63
N PRO A 277 17.09 -27.46 1.94
CA PRO A 277 18.45 -27.88 2.26
C PRO A 277 19.50 -26.81 1.97
N ASP A 278 19.19 -25.86 1.09
CA ASP A 278 20.10 -24.80 0.67
C ASP A 278 19.35 -23.57 0.15
N TYR A 279 20.10 -22.47 0.00
CA TYR A 279 19.62 -21.22 -0.57
C TYR A 279 18.97 -21.39 -1.95
N PRO A 280 19.55 -22.12 -2.93
CA PRO A 280 18.90 -22.32 -4.23
C PRO A 280 17.52 -22.98 -4.15
N ALA A 281 17.35 -24.00 -3.31
CA ALA A 281 16.06 -24.66 -3.10
C ALA A 281 15.04 -23.71 -2.47
N GLY A 282 15.45 -22.96 -1.42
CA GLY A 282 14.61 -21.97 -0.76
C GLY A 282 14.21 -20.83 -1.69
N LEU A 283 15.16 -20.26 -2.43
CA LEU A 283 14.93 -19.19 -3.40
C LEU A 283 13.97 -19.65 -4.50
N ARG A 284 14.17 -20.83 -5.08
CA ARG A 284 13.28 -21.34 -6.13
C ARG A 284 11.86 -21.50 -5.61
N ALA A 285 11.69 -22.08 -4.42
CA ALA A 285 10.37 -22.26 -3.83
C ALA A 285 9.69 -20.92 -3.51
N PHE A 286 10.45 -19.96 -2.97
CA PHE A 286 9.97 -18.60 -2.71
C PHE A 286 9.52 -17.90 -4.00
N LEU A 287 10.27 -18.01 -5.10
CA LEU A 287 9.89 -17.42 -6.39
C LEU A 287 8.62 -18.05 -6.99
N VAL A 288 8.38 -19.34 -6.75
CA VAL A 288 7.12 -20.01 -7.12
C VAL A 288 5.96 -19.45 -6.30
N GLU A 289 6.12 -19.44 -4.97
CA GLU A 289 5.09 -18.99 -4.03
C GLU A 289 4.69 -17.52 -4.26
N THR A 290 5.68 -16.69 -4.56
CA THR A 290 5.48 -15.26 -4.80
C THR A 290 5.07 -14.92 -6.23
N GLY A 291 4.96 -15.91 -7.12
CA GLY A 291 4.45 -15.77 -8.49
C GLY A 291 5.43 -15.14 -9.48
N TYR A 292 6.74 -15.25 -9.23
CA TYR A 292 7.78 -14.83 -10.19
C TYR A 292 8.04 -15.90 -11.25
N ILE A 293 7.88 -17.17 -10.89
CA ILE A 293 8.00 -18.31 -11.80
C ILE A 293 6.83 -19.27 -11.61
N PRO A 294 6.44 -20.05 -12.63
CA PRO A 294 5.40 -21.05 -12.50
C PRO A 294 5.84 -22.19 -11.56
N ALA A 295 4.85 -22.81 -10.89
CA ALA A 295 5.07 -24.12 -10.29
C ALA A 295 5.43 -25.13 -11.40
N ALA A 296 6.40 -26.00 -11.12
CA ALA A 296 6.78 -27.09 -12.02
C ALA A 296 5.75 -28.22 -12.00
#